data_AF-A0A962WI71-F1
#
_entry.id   AF-A0A962WI71-F1
#
_cell.length_a   1.000
_cell.length_b   1.000
_cell.length_c   1.000
_cell.angle_alpha   90.00
_cell.angle_beta   90.00
_cell.angle_gamma   90.00
#
_symmetry.space_group_name_H-M   'P 1'
#
loop_
_entity.id
_entity.type
_entity.pdbx_description
1 polymer ?
#
loop_
_entity_poly.entity_id
_entity_poly.type
_entity_poly.pdbx_seq_one_letter_code
_entity_poly.pdbx_strand_id
1 'polypeptide(L)' 'MYFIFKVHVKPGHTAERYADAWVRASEIIQRAPGARGTRLHRMIGDDRTLLAVASWASKDARDAMQAGA' A
#
# COMPACT_ATOMS: atom_id res chain seq x y z
N MET A 1 10.87 7.66 5.40
CA MET A 1 9.55 8.15 5.83
C MET A 1 8.49 7.09 5.58
N TYR A 2 7.53 6.94 6.49
CA TYR A 2 6.42 5.99 6.36
C TYR A 2 5.15 6.72 5.96
N PHE A 3 4.44 6.16 4.97
CA PHE A 3 3.12 6.58 4.54
C PHE A 3 2.15 5.46 4.87
N ILE A 4 1.15 5.74 5.69
CA ILE A 4 0.26 4.75 6.27
C ILE A 4 -1.17 5.07 5.86
N PHE A 5 -1.87 4.08 5.33
CA PHE A 5 -3.25 4.20 4.88
C PHE A 5 -4.11 3.15 5.57
N LYS A 6 -5.22 3.61 6.15
CA LYS A 6 -6.29 2.72 6.61
C LYS A 6 -7.22 2.44 5.43
N VAL A 7 -7.36 1.18 5.07
CA VAL A 7 -8.18 0.72 3.96
C VAL A 7 -9.41 0.03 4.51
N HIS A 8 -10.57 0.43 4.03
CA HIS A 8 -11.83 -0.27 4.29
C HIS A 8 -12.26 -0.97 3.00
N VAL A 9 -12.34 -2.29 3.04
CA VAL A 9 -12.77 -3.11 1.89
C VAL A 9 -14.27 -2.91 1.68
N LYS A 10 -14.66 -2.61 0.44
CA LYS A 10 -16.06 -2.41 0.07
C LYS A 10 -16.87 -3.71 0.22
N PRO A 11 -18.18 -3.64 0.52
CA PRO A 11 -19.06 -4.81 0.49
C PRO A 11 -18.95 -5.57 -0.85
N GLY A 12 -19.02 -6.91 -0.78
CA GLY A 12 -18.86 -7.79 -1.94
C GLY A 12 -17.41 -7.98 -2.42
N HIS A 13 -16.43 -7.39 -1.71
CA HIS A 13 -15.00 -7.63 -1.92
C HIS A 13 -14.37 -8.22 -0.65
N THR A 14 -13.23 -8.89 -0.80
CA THR A 14 -12.51 -9.51 0.31
C THR A 14 -11.17 -8.84 0.54
N ALA A 15 -10.65 -8.93 1.76
CA ALA A 15 -9.32 -8.45 2.11
C ALA A 15 -8.23 -9.16 1.31
N GLU A 16 -8.42 -10.45 0.99
CA GLU A 16 -7.52 -11.24 0.15
C GLU A 16 -7.43 -10.67 -1.26
N ARG A 17 -8.58 -10.35 -1.88
CA ARG A 17 -8.61 -9.76 -3.22
C ARG A 17 -7.92 -8.39 -3.25
N TYR A 18 -8.08 -7.60 -2.20
CA TYR A 18 -7.34 -6.34 -2.05
C TYR A 18 -5.84 -6.61 -1.88
N ALA A 19 -5.46 -7.59 -1.05
CA ALA A 19 -4.06 -7.95 -0.81
C ALA A 19 -3.35 -8.39 -2.11
N ASP A 20 -4.00 -9.20 -2.94
CA ASP A 20 -3.46 -9.60 -4.24
C ASP A 20 -3.22 -8.41 -5.18
N ALA A 21 -4.17 -7.47 -5.22
CA ALA A 21 -4.01 -6.24 -6.00
C ALA A 21 -2.88 -5.37 -5.44
N TRP A 22 -2.76 -5.29 -4.12
CA TRP A 22 -1.71 -4.56 -3.43
C TRP A 22 -0.32 -5.15 -3.68
N VAL A 23 -0.17 -6.47 -3.73
CA VAL A 23 1.11 -7.13 -4.05
C VAL A 23 1.57 -6.73 -5.45
N ARG A 24 0.69 -6.84 -6.47
CA ARG A 24 1.03 -6.44 -7.85
C ARG A 24 1.37 -4.96 -7.96
N ALA A 25 0.60 -4.09 -7.31
CA ALA A 25 0.90 -2.66 -7.26
C ALA A 25 2.22 -2.37 -6.54
N SER A 26 2.52 -3.12 -5.47
CA SER A 26 3.77 -3.00 -4.71
C SER A 26 4.99 -3.32 -5.57
N GLU A 27 4.93 -4.35 -6.42
CA GLU A 27 6.03 -4.69 -7.34
C GLU A 27 6.36 -3.53 -8.29
N ILE A 28 5.35 -2.77 -8.72
CA ILE A 28 5.53 -1.57 -9.55
C ILE A 28 6.13 -0.44 -8.71
N ILE A 29 5.56 -0.17 -7.52
CA ILE A 29 6.01 0.87 -6.60
C ILE A 29 7.48 0.67 -6.20
N GLN A 30 7.91 -0.57 -5.95
CA GLN A 30 9.30 -0.87 -5.56
C GLN A 30 10.34 -0.53 -6.64
N ARG A 31 9.93 -0.35 -7.89
CA ARG A 31 10.85 0.06 -8.98
C ARG A 31 11.11 1.56 -8.98
N ALA A 32 10.32 2.34 -8.26
CA ALA A 32 10.46 3.78 -8.21
C ALA A 32 11.72 4.19 -7.41
N PRO A 33 12.49 5.20 -7.86
CA PRO A 33 13.61 5.72 -7.11
C PRO A 33 13.21 6.14 -5.69
N GLY A 34 13.95 5.64 -4.69
CA GLY A 34 13.70 5.97 -3.29
C GLY A 34 12.60 5.13 -2.62
N ALA A 35 11.98 4.17 -3.29
CA ALA A 35 11.14 3.16 -2.63
C ALA A 35 11.99 2.28 -1.69
N ARG A 36 11.46 1.97 -0.50
CA ARG A 36 12.13 1.18 0.55
C ARG A 36 11.30 0.01 1.07
N GLY A 37 10.27 -0.40 0.34
CA GLY A 37 9.39 -1.50 0.75
C GLY A 37 7.95 -1.07 1.04
N THR A 38 7.03 -1.98 0.83
CA THR A 38 5.62 -1.89 1.22
C THR A 38 5.27 -3.07 2.14
N ARG A 39 4.32 -2.85 3.05
CA ARG A 39 3.78 -3.86 3.96
C ARG A 39 2.28 -3.70 4.01
N LEU A 40 1.57 -4.81 4.13
CA LEU A 40 0.12 -4.82 4.29
C LEU A 40 -0.22 -5.67 5.51
N HIS A 41 -0.95 -5.10 6.45
CA HIS A 41 -1.39 -5.79 7.64
C HIS A 41 -2.92 -5.87 7.66
N ARG A 42 -3.46 -7.01 8.09
CA ARG A 42 -4.88 -7.15 8.39
C ARG A 42 -5.16 -6.68 9.82
N MET A 43 -6.25 -5.94 10.02
CA MET A 43 -6.69 -5.57 11.35
C MET A 43 -7.14 -6.81 12.13
N ILE A 44 -6.73 -6.93 13.38
CA ILE A 44 -7.19 -8.01 14.25
C ILE A 44 -8.63 -7.70 14.67
N GLY A 45 -9.53 -8.68 14.50
CA GLY A 45 -10.94 -8.55 14.85
C GLY A 45 -11.81 -7.84 13.79
N ASP A 46 -11.23 -7.41 12.67
CA ASP A 46 -11.96 -6.82 11.54
C ASP A 46 -11.41 -7.38 10.21
N ASP A 47 -12.22 -8.20 9.54
CA ASP A 47 -11.87 -8.87 8.28
C ASP A 47 -11.89 -7.94 7.06
N ARG A 48 -12.39 -6.72 7.20
CA ARG A 48 -12.55 -5.73 6.12
C ARG A 48 -11.61 -4.55 6.24
N THR A 49 -10.87 -4.44 7.34
CA THR A 49 -9.91 -3.35 7.52
C THR A 49 -8.47 -3.83 7.35
N LEU A 50 -7.72 -3.08 6.54
CA LEU A 50 -6.30 -3.30 6.29
C LEU A 50 -5.51 -2.03 6.60
N LEU A 51 -4.24 -2.22 6.97
CA LEU A 51 -3.26 -1.16 7.14
C LEU A 51 -2.18 -1.33 6.08
N ALA A 52 -2.18 -0.44 5.09
CA ALA A 52 -1.16 -0.38 4.06
C ALA A 52 -0.06 0.58 4.49
N VAL A 53 1.19 0.12 4.48
CA VAL A 53 2.38 0.89 4.87
C VAL A 53 3.33 0.92 3.69
N ALA A 54 3.75 2.12 3.28
CA ALA A 54 4.77 2.31 2.26
C ALA A 54 5.95 3.10 2.84
N SER A 55 7.17 2.62 2.57
CA SER A 55 8.41 3.22 3.07
C SER A 55 9.17 3.88 1.94
N TRP A 56 9.59 5.11 2.14
CA TRP A 56 10.30 5.90 1.13
C TRP A 56 11.51 6.63 1.71
N ALA A 57 12.48 6.97 0.86
CA ALA A 57 13.65 7.75 1.23
C ALA A 57 13.29 9.19 1.65
N SER A 58 12.38 9.84 0.91
CA SER A 58 11.88 11.19 1.18
C SER A 58 10.42 11.34 0.75
N LYS A 59 9.78 12.47 1.08
CA LYS A 59 8.44 12.81 0.59
C LYS A 59 8.45 13.06 -0.92
N ASP A 60 9.45 13.79 -1.40
CA ASP A 60 9.55 14.16 -2.81
C ASP A 60 9.68 12.92 -3.72
N ALA A 61 10.45 11.93 -3.29
CA ALA A 61 10.57 10.65 -4.00
C ALA A 61 9.21 9.93 -4.12
N ARG A 62 8.40 9.96 -3.06
CA ARG A 62 7.06 9.36 -3.04
C ARG A 62 6.10 10.14 -3.95
N ASP A 63 6.14 11.47 -3.89
CA ASP A 63 5.21 12.32 -4.63
C ASP A 63 5.51 12.28 -6.14
N ALA A 64 6.78 12.20 -6.53
CA ALA A 64 7.18 11.99 -7.93
C ALA A 64 6.61 10.69 -8.52
N MET A 65 6.57 9.60 -7.74
CA MET A 65 5.94 8.35 -8.18
C MET A 65 4.42 8.49 -8.33
N GLN A 66 3.75 9.20 -7.41
CA GLN A 66 2.30 9.39 -7.49
C GLN A 66 1.89 10.26 -8.69
N ALA A 67 2.72 11.22 -9.09
CA ALA A 67 2.44 12.11 -10.21
C ALA A 67 2.58 11.42 -11.60
N GLY A 68 3.25 10.27 -11.66
CA GLY A 68 3.48 9.51 -12.89
C GLY A 68 2.56 8.29 -13.10
N ALA A 69 1.55 8.10 -12.24
CA ALA A 69 0.54 7.03 -12.33
C ALA A 69 -0.81 7.57 -12.82
#